data_AF-A0A8X6T546-F1
#
_entry.id   AF-A0A8X6T546-F1
#
_cell.length_a   1.000
_cell.length_b   1.000
_cell.length_c   1.000
_cell.angle_alpha   90.00
_cell.angle_beta   90.00
_cell.angle_gamma   90.00
#
_symmetry.space_group_name_H-M   'P 1'
#
loop_
_entity.id
_entity.type
_entity.pdbx_description
1 polymer ?
#
loop_
_entity_poly.entity_id
_entity_poly.type
_entity_poly.pdbx_seq_one_letter_code
_entity_poly.pdbx_strand_id
1 'polypeptide(L)'
;MIECPGSISIIINELFLRKFKPPVERETCTLINTVEFLNNINEFSSYSRMIRVVAWCKRFLHNSRHPFHPIRGTLRSSKLSQVLLGVLINVQRTSFVTKIQSLEKNVPFPIGSKLIILSPFLD
;
A
#
# COMPACT_ATOMS: atom_id res chain seq x y z
N MET A 1 -10.40 -0.63 55.10
CA MET A 1 -10.00 -0.68 53.68
C MET A 1 -11.12 -0.07 52.87
N ILE A 2 -10.95 1.18 52.43
CA ILE A 2 -11.94 1.90 51.62
C ILE A 2 -11.54 1.65 50.17
N GLU A 3 -12.35 0.91 49.41
CA GLU A 3 -12.13 0.73 47.97
C GLU A 3 -12.39 2.06 47.25
N CYS A 4 -11.42 2.49 46.43
CA CYS A 4 -11.52 3.72 45.66
C CYS A 4 -12.65 3.61 44.60
N PRO A 5 -13.57 4.60 44.53
CA PRO A 5 -14.71 4.57 43.60
C PRO A 5 -14.31 4.56 42.10
N GLY A 6 -13.06 4.90 41.78
CA GLY A 6 -12.52 4.82 40.42
C GLY A 6 -12.39 3.38 39.88
N SER A 7 -12.15 2.40 40.75
CA SER A 7 -11.96 1.00 40.33
C SER A 7 -13.27 0.38 39.83
N ILE A 8 -14.38 0.72 40.46
CA ILE A 8 -15.72 0.23 40.08
C ILE A 8 -16.15 0.82 38.73
N SER A 9 -15.87 2.11 38.49
CA SER A 9 -16.19 2.76 37.21
C SER A 9 -15.41 2.18 36.03
N ILE A 10 -14.16 1.76 36.25
CA ILE A 10 -13.33 1.13 35.20
C ILE A 10 -13.87 -0.27 34.89
N ILE A 11 -14.21 -1.05 35.92
CA ILE A 11 -14.76 -2.41 35.76
C ILE A 11 -16.09 -2.37 35.00
N ILE A 12 -16.97 -1.41 35.30
CA ILE A 12 -18.25 -1.25 34.60
C ILE A 12 -18.02 -0.88 33.12
N ASN A 13 -17.08 0.01 32.81
CA ASN A 13 -16.74 0.37 31.43
C ASN A 13 -16.13 -0.80 30.63
N GLU A 14 -15.23 -1.57 31.24
CA GLU A 14 -14.66 -2.78 30.63
C GLU A 14 -15.75 -3.84 30.37
N LEU A 15 -16.65 -4.04 31.33
CA LEU A 15 -17.79 -4.97 31.18
C LEU A 15 -18.78 -4.48 30.12
N PHE A 16 -18.98 -3.16 30.00
CA PHE A 16 -19.82 -2.54 28.98
C PHE A 16 -19.21 -2.74 27.59
N LEU A 17 -17.93 -2.40 27.39
CA LEU A 17 -17.22 -2.59 26.12
C LEU A 17 -17.17 -4.08 25.70
N ARG A 18 -17.08 -5.00 26.67
CA ARG A 18 -17.10 -6.44 26.41
C ARG A 18 -18.48 -6.95 25.96
N LYS A 19 -19.58 -6.36 26.44
CA LYS A 19 -20.96 -6.72 26.05
C LYS A 19 -21.35 -6.20 24.67
N PHE A 20 -20.78 -5.07 24.22
CA PHE A 20 -21.03 -4.51 22.90
C PHE A 20 -20.01 -4.93 21.85
N LYS A 21 -19.00 -5.73 22.21
CA LYS A 21 -18.13 -6.36 21.22
C LYS A 21 -18.98 -7.35 20.45
N PRO A 22 -19.28 -7.11 19.15
CA PRO A 22 -19.99 -8.10 18.36
C PRO A 22 -19.21 -9.42 18.41
N PRO A 23 -19.88 -10.58 18.33
CA PRO A 23 -19.19 -11.85 18.25
C PRO A 23 -18.13 -11.72 17.16
N VAL A 24 -16.88 -12.05 17.49
CA VAL A 24 -15.83 -12.14 16.49
C VAL A 24 -16.21 -13.34 15.64
N GLU A 25 -17.08 -13.12 14.67
CA GLU A 25 -17.14 -13.97 13.49
C GLU A 25 -15.70 -13.99 12.99
N ARG A 26 -15.09 -15.17 13.04
CA ARG A 26 -13.74 -15.34 12.50
C ARG A 26 -13.87 -15.17 11.00
N GLU A 27 -13.83 -13.92 10.57
CA GLU A 27 -13.68 -13.56 9.17
C GLU A 27 -12.28 -14.03 8.77
N THR A 28 -12.22 -15.26 8.27
CA THR A 28 -11.03 -15.77 7.59
C THR A 28 -10.83 -14.94 6.34
N CYS A 29 -9.96 -13.94 6.44
CA CYS A 29 -9.51 -13.17 5.31
C CYS A 29 -8.54 -14.04 4.50
N THR A 30 -8.99 -14.59 3.38
CA THR A 30 -8.10 -15.25 2.43
C THR A 30 -7.23 -14.18 1.79
N LEU A 31 -5.94 -14.20 2.11
CA LEU A 31 -4.94 -13.35 1.46
C LEU A 31 -4.73 -13.86 0.04
N ILE A 32 -5.45 -13.28 -0.91
CA ILE A 32 -5.22 -13.53 -2.33
C ILE A 32 -4.03 -12.65 -2.75
N ASN A 33 -2.90 -13.27 -3.08
CA ASN A 33 -1.72 -12.56 -3.57
C ASN A 33 -1.89 -12.24 -5.07
N THR A 34 -3.00 -11.60 -5.46
CA THR A 34 -3.21 -11.18 -6.84
C THR A 34 -2.52 -9.84 -7.10
N VAL A 35 -1.73 -9.80 -8.17
CA VAL A 35 -1.15 -8.55 -8.72
C VAL A 35 -2.25 -7.80 -9.49
N GLU A 36 -3.38 -7.52 -8.84
CA GLU A 36 -4.55 -6.89 -9.49
C GLU A 36 -4.58 -5.38 -9.35
N PHE A 37 -3.70 -4.79 -8.53
CA PHE A 37 -3.68 -3.35 -8.31
C PHE A 37 -3.58 -2.56 -9.63
N LEU A 38 -2.85 -3.09 -10.62
CA LEU A 38 -2.68 -2.46 -11.93
C LEU A 38 -3.95 -2.50 -12.80
N ASN A 39 -4.79 -3.53 -12.70
CA ASN A 39 -6.02 -3.60 -13.49
C ASN A 39 -6.98 -2.48 -13.11
N ASN A 40 -6.94 -2.04 -11.85
CA ASN A 40 -7.82 -1.00 -11.32
C ASN A 40 -7.19 0.41 -11.42
N ILE A 41 -5.96 0.57 -11.92
CA ILE A 41 -5.33 1.89 -12.11
C ILE A 41 -6.15 2.77 -13.04
N ASN A 42 -6.78 2.17 -14.06
CA ASN A 42 -7.59 2.90 -15.03
C ASN A 42 -8.96 3.35 -14.49
N GLU A 43 -9.39 2.83 -13.33
CA GLU A 43 -10.67 3.19 -12.71
C GLU A 43 -10.60 4.53 -11.95
N PHE A 44 -9.40 5.06 -11.73
CA PHE A 44 -9.23 6.35 -11.07
C PHE A 44 -9.51 7.50 -12.05
N SER A 45 -10.48 8.34 -11.70
CA SER A 45 -10.80 9.56 -12.46
C SER A 45 -9.70 10.64 -12.43
N SER A 46 -8.66 10.46 -11.62
CA SER A 46 -7.51 11.37 -11.57
C SER A 46 -6.26 10.63 -11.16
N TYR A 47 -5.19 10.83 -11.92
CA TYR A 47 -3.86 10.34 -11.58
C TYR A 47 -3.42 10.77 -10.18
N SER A 48 -3.65 12.03 -9.81
CA SER A 48 -3.30 12.54 -8.48
C SER A 48 -4.11 11.87 -7.35
N ARG A 49 -5.32 11.40 -7.65
CA ARG A 49 -6.17 10.68 -6.70
C ARG A 49 -5.65 9.25 -6.51
N MET A 50 -5.32 8.57 -7.60
CA MET A 50 -4.69 7.25 -7.57
C MET A 50 -3.43 7.26 -6.69
N ILE A 51 -2.50 8.18 -6.93
CA ILE A 51 -1.25 8.28 -6.16
C ILE A 51 -1.51 8.46 -4.66
N ARG A 52 -2.50 9.30 -4.30
CA ARG A 52 -2.89 9.50 -2.90
C ARG A 52 -3.48 8.23 -2.27
N VAL A 53 -4.34 7.51 -2.99
CA VAL A 53 -4.92 6.25 -2.51
C VAL A 53 -3.82 5.21 -2.28
N VAL A 54 -2.91 5.02 -3.24
CA VAL A 54 -1.78 4.09 -3.08
C VAL A 54 -0.89 4.48 -1.89
N ALA A 55 -0.64 5.77 -1.70
CA ALA A 55 0.16 6.25 -0.57
C ALA A 55 -0.49 5.93 0.78
N TRP A 56 -1.81 6.07 0.88
CA TRP A 56 -2.58 5.67 2.06
C TRP A 56 -2.57 4.16 2.27
N CYS A 57 -2.77 3.35 1.23
CA CYS A 57 -2.67 1.89 1.33
C CYS A 57 -1.27 1.45 1.81
N LYS A 58 -0.20 2.05 1.28
CA LYS A 58 1.17 1.77 1.74
C LYS A 58 1.39 2.19 3.19
N ARG A 59 0.83 3.32 3.63
CA ARG A 59 0.91 3.74 5.05
C ARG A 59 0.13 2.78 5.95
N PHE A 60 -1.08 2.38 5.54
CA PHE A 60 -1.87 1.39 6.25
C PHE A 60 -1.07 0.10 6.44
N LEU A 61 -0.54 -0.47 5.36
CA LEU A 61 0.28 -1.68 5.40
C LEU A 61 1.48 -1.53 6.35
N HIS A 62 2.17 -0.40 6.30
CA HIS A 62 3.29 -0.12 7.20
C HIS A 62 2.83 -0.11 8.67
N ASN A 63 1.79 0.67 8.99
CA ASN A 63 1.28 0.79 10.36
C ASN A 63 0.75 -0.53 10.90
N SER A 64 0.09 -1.34 10.06
CA SER A 64 -0.39 -2.68 10.43
C SER A 64 0.76 -3.63 10.75
N ARG A 65 1.90 -3.50 10.06
CA ARG A 65 3.11 -4.29 10.32
C ARG A 65 3.95 -3.75 11.49
N HIS A 66 3.80 -2.46 11.82
CA HIS A 66 4.63 -1.74 12.80
C HIS A 66 3.73 -0.98 13.81
N PRO A 67 2.90 -1.69 14.61
CA PRO A 67 1.87 -1.07 15.45
C PRO A 67 2.43 -0.13 16.52
N PHE A 68 3.67 -0.36 16.96
CA PHE A 68 4.35 0.50 17.95
C PHE A 68 4.99 1.75 17.35
N HIS A 69 5.14 1.82 16.03
CA HIS A 69 5.73 2.95 15.31
C HIS A 69 4.84 3.43 14.15
N PRO A 70 3.57 3.80 14.41
CA PRO A 70 2.66 4.18 13.35
C PRO A 70 3.03 5.55 12.79
N ILE A 71 3.02 5.66 11.47
CA ILE A 71 3.13 6.94 10.78
C ILE A 71 1.77 7.64 10.86
N ARG A 72 1.74 8.83 11.48
CA ARG A 72 0.55 9.68 11.65
C ARG A 72 0.64 10.97 10.83
N GLY A 73 -0.44 11.74 10.81
CA GLY A 73 -0.51 13.05 10.15
C GLY A 73 -0.81 12.98 8.65
N THR A 74 -0.60 14.09 7.93
CA THR A 74 -0.86 14.18 6.49
C THR A 74 0.17 13.37 5.67
N LEU A 75 -0.14 13.09 4.41
CA LEU A 75 0.83 12.48 3.49
C LEU A 75 1.88 13.53 3.13
N ARG A 76 3.16 13.19 3.37
CA ARG A 76 4.28 14.05 2.98
C ARG A 76 4.48 13.99 1.46
N SER A 77 4.93 15.10 0.87
CA SER A 77 5.26 15.18 -0.56
C SER A 77 6.27 14.09 -0.97
N SER A 78 7.30 13.86 -0.16
CA SER A 78 8.29 12.79 -0.38
C SER A 78 7.66 11.40 -0.49
N LYS A 79 6.63 11.11 0.31
CA LYS A 79 5.91 9.83 0.23
C LYS A 79 5.13 9.71 -1.07
N LEU A 80 4.51 10.79 -1.53
CA LEU A 80 3.81 10.82 -2.81
C LEU A 80 4.79 10.63 -3.97
N SER A 81 5.95 11.27 -3.96
CA SER A 81 7.00 11.08 -4.97
C SER A 81 7.51 9.64 -5.03
N GLN A 82 7.73 8.99 -3.88
CA GLN A 82 8.12 7.57 -3.85
C GLN A 82 7.03 6.65 -4.42
N VAL A 83 5.77 6.96 -4.14
CA VAL A 83 4.64 6.20 -4.67
C VAL A 83 4.53 6.38 -6.18
N LEU A 84 4.67 7.62 -6.66
CA LEU A 84 4.71 7.97 -8.08
C LEU A 84 5.78 7.16 -8.82
N LEU A 85 7.02 7.21 -8.33
CA LEU A 85 8.14 6.48 -8.92
C LEU A 85 7.84 4.98 -8.97
N GLY A 86 7.35 4.40 -7.87
CA GLY A 86 7.00 2.98 -7.83
C GLY A 86 5.88 2.60 -8.79
N VAL A 87 4.88 3.45 -9.00
CA VAL A 87 3.82 3.19 -10.00
C VAL A 87 4.40 3.26 -11.41
N LEU A 88 5.25 4.24 -11.70
CA LEU A 88 5.88 4.40 -13.02
C LEU A 88 6.75 3.20 -13.38
N ILE A 89 7.61 2.74 -12.45
CA ILE A 89 8.45 1.55 -12.63
C ILE A 89 7.57 0.32 -12.91
N ASN A 90 6.49 0.14 -12.15
CA ASN A 90 5.59 -0.99 -12.35
C ASN A 90 4.89 -0.94 -13.72
N VAL A 91 4.33 0.20 -14.12
CA VAL A 91 3.69 0.36 -15.43
C VAL A 91 4.67 0.10 -16.57
N GLN A 92 5.91 0.59 -16.44
CA GLN A 92 6.97 0.33 -17.41
C GLN A 92 7.28 -1.18 -17.50
N ARG A 93 7.46 -1.85 -16.36
CA ARG A 93 7.74 -3.29 -16.30
C ARG A 93 6.61 -4.13 -16.90
N THR A 94 5.36 -3.78 -16.65
CA THR A 94 4.21 -4.56 -17.16
C THR A 94 3.87 -4.25 -18.61
N SER A 95 4.13 -3.03 -19.08
CA SER A 95 3.83 -2.65 -20.47
C SER A 95 4.94 -3.06 -21.45
N PHE A 96 6.17 -3.21 -20.96
CA PHE A 96 7.35 -3.50 -21.79
C PHE A 96 8.14 -4.73 -21.32
N VAL A 97 7.45 -5.76 -20.84
CA VAL A 97 8.05 -6.96 -20.20
C VAL A 97 9.24 -7.53 -20.98
N THR A 98 9.03 -7.89 -22.25
CA THR A 98 10.06 -8.53 -23.09
C THR A 98 11.28 -7.62 -23.27
N LYS A 99 11.06 -6.32 -23.42
CA LYS A 99 12.11 -5.34 -23.61
C LYS A 99 12.91 -5.07 -22.34
N ILE A 100 12.23 -4.92 -21.21
CA ILE A 100 12.89 -4.75 -19.91
C ILE A 100 13.74 -5.97 -19.60
N GLN A 101 13.22 -7.18 -19.80
CA GLN A 101 13.99 -8.42 -19.61
C GLN A 101 15.22 -8.51 -20.53
N SER A 102 15.10 -8.10 -21.80
CA SER A 102 16.26 -8.06 -22.71
C SER A 102 17.31 -7.03 -22.29
N LEU A 103 16.88 -5.86 -21.80
CA LEU A 103 17.78 -4.82 -21.30
C LEU A 103 18.47 -5.25 -20.00
N GLU A 104 17.75 -5.84 -19.06
CA GLU A 104 18.30 -6.42 -17.82
C GLU A 104 19.33 -7.53 -18.11
N LYS A 105 19.12 -8.31 -19.19
CA LYS A 105 20.01 -9.41 -19.61
C LYS A 105 21.12 -9.00 -20.57
N ASN A 106 21.28 -7.71 -20.88
CA ASN A 106 22.24 -7.19 -21.87
C ASN A 106 22.16 -7.89 -23.24
N VAL A 107 20.97 -8.32 -23.66
CA VAL A 107 20.76 -8.98 -24.96
C VAL A 107 20.69 -7.91 -26.06
N PRO A 108 21.40 -8.07 -27.19
CA PRO A 108 21.41 -7.09 -28.27
C PRO A 108 20.01 -6.85 -28.84
N PHE A 109 19.64 -5.57 -28.97
CA PHE A 109 18.35 -5.12 -29.48
C PHE A 109 18.44 -4.75 -30.97
N PRO A 110 17.38 -4.94 -31.77
CA PRO A 110 17.35 -4.41 -33.14
C PRO A 110 17.58 -2.90 -33.15
N ILE A 111 18.61 -2.49 -33.90
CA ILE A 111 19.03 -1.11 -34.13
C ILE A 111 17.87 -0.38 -34.81
N GLY A 112 17.26 0.57 -34.10
CA GLY A 112 16.08 1.32 -34.58
C GLY A 112 14.87 1.33 -33.64
N SER A 113 14.91 0.59 -32.52
CA SER A 113 13.81 0.66 -31.56
C SER A 113 13.75 2.02 -30.84
N LYS A 114 12.68 2.79 -31.08
CA LYS A 114 12.42 4.13 -30.50
C LYS A 114 12.46 4.20 -28.96
N LEU A 115 12.45 3.06 -28.29
CA LEU A 115 12.36 2.92 -26.84
C LEU A 115 13.72 2.91 -26.11
N ILE A 116 14.87 2.81 -26.81
CA ILE A 116 16.19 3.04 -26.18
C ILE A 116 16.30 4.48 -25.66
N ILE A 117 15.59 5.39 -26.32
CA ILE A 117 15.56 6.83 -26.02
C ILE A 117 14.81 7.12 -24.70
N LEU A 118 13.99 6.19 -24.20
CA LEU A 118 13.14 6.44 -23.03
C LEU A 118 13.83 6.22 -21.67
N SER A 119 15.12 5.88 -21.64
CA SER A 119 15.91 5.68 -20.40
C SER A 119 15.13 4.90 -19.32
N PRO A 120 14.79 3.62 -19.59
CA PRO A 120 13.96 2.84 -18.68
C PRO A 120 14.63 2.64 -17.31
N PHE A 121 13.83 2.65 -16.23
CA PHE A 121 14.30 2.21 -14.91
C PHE A 121 14.66 0.72 -14.93
N LEU A 122 15.90 0.38 -14.57
CA LEU A 122 16.46 -0.99 -14.56
C LEU A 122 16.90 -1.43 -13.15
N ASP A 123 16.78 -0.54 -12.17
CA ASP A 123 17.13 -0.69 -10.76
C ASP A 123 16.08 -1.42 -9.90
#